data_AF-A0A2V6KB02-F1
#
_entry.id   AF-A0A2V6KB02-F1
#
_cell.length_a   1.000
_cell.length_b   1.000
_cell.length_c   1.000
_cell.angle_alpha   90.00
_cell.angle_beta   90.00
_cell.angle_gamma   90.00
#
_symmetry.space_group_name_H-M   'P 1'
#
loop_
_entity.id
_entity.type
_entity.pdbx_description
1 polymer ?
#
loop_
_entity_poly.entity_id
_entity_poly.type
_entity_poly.pdbx_seq_one_letter_code
_entity_poly.pdbx_strand_id
1 'polypeptide(L)'
;MITPPLAEFLQLAKQGNVIPVFAEFLGDCETPISAFQKFNRCPYSFLFESTEKNDVSGRFSFVGFDPRLVIESYGSEIRIVRNGIEERFCTTSGPLDEVRKLMARYRFV
;
A
#
# COMPACT_ATOMS: atom_id res chain seq x y z
N MET A 1 -10.86 -2.26 -18.26
CA MET A 1 -11.54 -0.96 -18.03
C MET A 1 -11.03 -0.40 -16.71
N ILE A 2 -10.78 0.91 -16.59
CA ILE A 2 -10.36 1.52 -15.32
C ILE A 2 -11.60 1.89 -14.52
N THR A 3 -11.61 1.54 -13.23
CA THR A 3 -12.69 1.80 -12.27
C THR A 3 -12.12 2.52 -11.04
N PRO A 4 -12.81 3.53 -10.49
CA PRO A 4 -14.03 4.15 -11.00
C PRO A 4 -13.78 5.05 -12.23
N PRO A 5 -14.80 5.30 -13.08
CA PRO A 5 -14.72 6.32 -14.12
C PRO A 5 -14.45 7.71 -13.53
N LEU A 6 -13.89 8.61 -14.33
CA LEU A 6 -13.50 9.96 -13.88
C LEU A 6 -14.63 10.72 -13.17
N ALA A 7 -15.85 10.66 -13.70
CA ALA A 7 -16.99 11.35 -13.10
C ALA A 7 -17.29 10.87 -11.67
N GLU A 8 -17.18 9.56 -11.43
CA GLU A 8 -17.39 8.96 -10.11
C GLU A 8 -16.20 9.23 -9.17
N PHE A 9 -14.97 9.12 -9.67
CA PHE A 9 -13.77 9.50 -8.93
C PHE A 9 -13.87 10.93 -8.38
N LEU A 10 -14.33 11.89 -9.20
CA LEU A 10 -14.51 13.29 -8.79
C LEU A 10 -15.57 13.49 -7.69
N GLN A 11 -16.55 12.58 -7.58
CA GLN A 11 -17.52 12.62 -6.48
C GLN A 11 -16.95 12.01 -5.20
N LEU A 12 -16.25 10.87 -5.30
CA LEU A 12 -15.58 10.22 -4.17
C LEU A 12 -14.49 11.11 -3.57
N ALA A 13 -13.75 11.85 -4.40
CA ALA A 13 -12.72 12.78 -3.98
C ALA A 13 -13.21 13.94 -3.10
N LYS A 14 -14.52 14.21 -3.07
CA LYS A 14 -15.12 15.19 -2.14
C LYS A 14 -15.33 14.63 -0.73
N GLN A 15 -15.35 13.30 -0.59
CA GLN A 15 -15.68 12.60 0.65
C GLN A 15 -14.40 12.13 1.38
N GLY A 16 -13.34 11.79 0.64
CA GLY A 16 -12.11 11.23 1.17
C GLY A 16 -10.89 11.56 0.33
N ASN A 17 -9.73 11.07 0.76
CA ASN A 17 -8.44 11.32 0.10
C ASN A 17 -7.68 10.02 -0.23
N VAL A 18 -8.31 8.87 -0.03
CA VAL A 18 -7.83 7.57 -0.52
C VAL A 18 -8.98 6.93 -1.29
N ILE A 19 -8.84 6.89 -2.62
CA ILE A 19 -9.83 6.32 -3.54
C ILE A 19 -9.06 5.27 -4.37
N PRO A 20 -9.44 3.98 -4.32
CA PRO A 20 -8.78 2.96 -5.12
C PRO A 20 -9.17 3.14 -6.60
N VAL A 21 -8.16 3.25 -7.45
CA VAL A 21 -8.33 3.22 -8.92
C VAL A 21 -7.66 1.96 -9.42
N PHE A 22 -8.43 1.08 -10.04
CA PHE A 22 -7.97 -0.24 -10.44
C PHE A 22 -8.46 -0.63 -11.82
N ALA A 23 -7.80 -1.62 -12.41
CA ALA A 23 -8.24 -2.29 -13.62
C ALA A 23 -8.06 -3.79 -13.43
N GLU A 24 -9.02 -4.56 -13.92
CA GLU A 24 -8.96 -6.02 -13.91
C GLU A 24 -8.40 -6.53 -15.24
N PHE A 25 -7.54 -7.53 -15.15
CA PHE A 25 -6.89 -8.18 -16.28
C PHE A 25 -7.09 -9.69 -16.18
N LEU A 26 -7.12 -10.37 -17.32
CA LEU A 26 -7.08 -11.84 -17.36
C LEU A 26 -5.68 -12.29 -16.92
N GLY A 27 -5.64 -13.15 -15.90
CA GLY A 27 -4.41 -13.60 -15.25
C GLY A 27 -4.09 -15.07 -15.49
N ASP A 28 -4.70 -15.71 -16.49
CA ASP A 28 -4.63 -17.18 -16.69
C ASP A 28 -3.21 -17.71 -16.88
N CYS A 29 -2.29 -16.88 -17.38
CA CYS A 29 -0.87 -17.22 -17.54
C CYS A 29 0.02 -16.66 -16.42
N GLU A 30 -0.55 -16.00 -15.42
CA GLU A 30 0.17 -15.38 -14.33
C GLU A 30 0.05 -16.22 -13.05
N THR A 31 1.20 -16.49 -12.44
CA THR A 31 1.31 -16.87 -11.03
C THR A 31 1.67 -15.65 -10.19
N PRO A 32 1.38 -15.63 -8.87
CA PRO A 32 1.76 -14.50 -8.01
C PRO A 32 3.25 -14.15 -8.09
N ILE A 33 4.13 -15.15 -8.15
CA ILE A 33 5.57 -14.93 -8.31
C ILE A 33 5.93 -14.33 -9.67
N SER A 34 5.29 -14.75 -10.77
CA SER A 34 5.53 -14.15 -12.09
C SER A 34 5.04 -12.71 -12.18
N ALA A 35 3.94 -12.37 -11.49
CA ALA A 35 3.45 -11.01 -11.37
C ALA A 35 4.43 -10.15 -10.54
N PHE A 36 4.93 -10.65 -9.41
CA PHE A 36 5.91 -9.96 -8.58
C PHE A 36 7.23 -9.67 -9.32
N GLN A 37 7.73 -10.63 -10.11
CA GLN A 37 8.96 -10.47 -10.88
C GLN A 37 8.95 -9.28 -11.86
N LYS A 38 7.77 -8.84 -12.29
CA LYS A 38 7.63 -7.66 -13.17
C LYS A 38 7.91 -6.34 -12.44
N PHE A 39 7.81 -6.31 -11.11
CA PHE A 39 7.93 -5.10 -10.29
C PHE A 39 9.05 -5.16 -9.23
N ASN A 40 9.71 -6.31 -9.06
CA ASN A 40 10.69 -6.56 -8.00
C ASN A 40 11.95 -5.66 -8.02
N ARG A 41 12.13 -4.83 -9.06
CA ARG A 41 13.24 -3.88 -9.18
C ARG A 41 13.01 -2.58 -8.40
N CYS A 42 11.79 -2.34 -7.92
CA CYS A 42 11.47 -1.18 -7.10
C CYS A 42 11.87 -1.41 -5.64
N PRO A 43 12.43 -0.41 -4.94
CA PRO A 43 12.62 -0.48 -3.49
C PRO A 43 11.29 -0.77 -2.76
N TYR A 44 11.38 -1.45 -1.62
CA TYR A 44 10.23 -1.78 -0.77
C TYR A 44 9.15 -2.63 -1.47
N SER A 45 9.52 -3.38 -2.52
CA SER A 45 8.61 -4.32 -3.16
C SER A 45 8.38 -5.55 -2.26
N PHE A 46 7.14 -6.03 -2.21
CA PHE A 46 6.76 -7.22 -1.45
C PHE A 46 5.76 -8.09 -2.21
N LEU A 47 5.74 -9.37 -1.84
CA LEU A 47 4.73 -10.34 -2.21
C LEU A 47 4.25 -11.03 -0.93
N PHE A 48 2.94 -10.96 -0.67
CA PHE A 48 2.28 -11.73 0.37
C PHE A 48 1.43 -12.81 -0.27
N GLU A 49 1.73 -14.07 0.02
CA GLU A 49 0.95 -15.24 -0.39
C GLU A 49 0.40 -15.93 0.85
N SER A 50 -0.86 -16.39 0.77
CA SER A 50 -1.44 -17.27 1.80
C SER A 50 -1.14 -18.72 1.47
N THR A 51 -0.73 -19.50 2.47
CA THR A 51 -0.47 -20.94 2.33
C THR A 51 -1.63 -21.82 2.82
N GLU A 52 -2.73 -21.23 3.28
CA GLU A 52 -3.82 -22.00 3.88
C GLU A 52 -4.69 -22.71 2.83
N LYS A 53 -4.78 -24.05 2.96
CA LYS A 53 -5.62 -24.95 2.16
C LYS A 53 -7.07 -25.02 2.69
N ASN A 54 -7.69 -23.89 2.98
CA ASN A 54 -9.13 -23.83 3.23
C ASN A 54 -9.76 -22.87 2.21
N ASP A 55 -10.83 -23.30 1.53
CA ASP A 55 -11.44 -22.66 0.35
C ASP A 55 -11.91 -21.19 0.54
N VAL A 56 -11.78 -20.64 1.75
CA VAL A 56 -12.23 -19.29 2.13
C VAL A 56 -11.08 -18.32 2.36
N SER A 57 -9.92 -18.78 2.84
CA SER A 57 -8.80 -17.93 3.31
C SER A 57 -7.45 -18.28 2.66
N GLY A 58 -7.41 -18.39 1.34
CA GLY A 58 -6.16 -18.64 0.59
C GLY A 58 -6.15 -18.12 -0.85
N ARG A 59 -7.18 -17.41 -1.27
CA ARG A 59 -7.44 -17.13 -2.70
C ARG A 59 -6.66 -15.94 -3.26
N PHE A 60 -6.07 -15.12 -2.40
CA PHE A 60 -5.45 -13.87 -2.81
C PHE A 60 -3.95 -13.87 -2.51
N SER A 61 -3.22 -13.27 -3.43
CA SER A 61 -1.85 -12.85 -3.24
C SER A 61 -1.78 -11.34 -3.44
N PHE A 62 -0.97 -10.65 -2.64
CA PHE A 62 -0.82 -9.21 -2.71
C PHE A 62 0.60 -8.86 -3.16
N VAL A 63 0.70 -8.13 -4.26
CA VAL A 63 1.95 -7.53 -4.72
C VAL A 63 1.88 -6.04 -4.45
N GLY A 64 2.89 -5.49 -3.78
CA GLY A 64 3.05 -4.06 -3.57
C GLY A 64 4.45 -3.61 -3.94
N PHE A 65 4.57 -2.41 -4.47
CA PHE A 65 5.83 -1.80 -4.91
C PHE A 65 5.68 -0.28 -4.92
N ASP A 66 6.81 0.43 -4.96
CA ASP A 66 6.89 1.90 -5.08
C ASP A 66 5.96 2.67 -4.11
N PRO A 67 6.16 2.50 -2.79
CA PRO A 67 5.28 3.12 -1.80
C PRO A 67 5.42 4.65 -1.84
N ARG A 68 4.27 5.35 -1.80
CA ARG A 68 4.24 6.82 -1.69
C ARG A 68 4.92 7.36 -0.42
N LEU A 69 4.94 6.56 0.63
CA LEU A 69 5.59 6.88 1.90
C LEU A 69 6.22 5.63 2.51
N VAL A 70 7.39 5.82 3.11
CA VAL A 70 8.05 4.86 3.98
C VAL A 70 8.21 5.46 5.38
N ILE A 71 7.86 4.70 6.41
CA ILE A 71 8.15 5.01 7.81
C ILE A 71 9.04 3.91 8.37
N GLU A 72 10.18 4.30 8.92
CA GLU A 72 11.17 3.44 9.54
C GLU A 72 11.37 3.88 10.99
N SER A 73 11.64 2.92 11.87
CA SER A 73 11.92 3.17 13.28
C SER A 73 13.16 2.41 13.72
N TYR A 74 14.07 3.10 14.41
CA TYR A 74 15.22 2.50 15.07
C TYR A 74 15.32 3.06 16.50
N GLY A 75 15.01 2.22 17.49
CA GLY A 75 14.83 2.70 18.86
C GLY A 75 13.68 3.71 18.94
N SER A 76 13.95 4.92 19.43
CA SER A 76 12.99 6.03 19.43
C SER A 76 13.10 6.95 18.22
N GLU A 77 14.09 6.76 17.34
CA GLU A 77 14.22 7.55 16.12
C GLU A 77 13.20 7.04 15.09
N ILE A 78 12.49 7.98 14.49
CA ILE A 78 11.55 7.77 13.39
C ILE A 78 12.10 8.50 12.17
N ARG A 79 12.13 7.79 11.04
CA ARG A 79 12.45 8.34 9.72
C ARG A 79 11.23 8.18 8.83
N ILE A 80 10.75 9.28 8.26
CA ILE A 80 9.65 9.27 7.28
C ILE A 80 10.19 9.82 5.96
N VAL A 81 10.02 9.04 4.88
CA VAL A 81 10.32 9.46 3.51
C VAL A 81 9.02 9.55 2.72
N ARG A 82 8.74 10.70 2.12
CA ARG A 82 7.56 10.92 1.26
C ARG A 82 7.94 11.79 0.08
N ASN A 83 7.66 11.31 -1.15
CA ASN A 83 7.97 12.05 -2.38
C ASN A 83 9.43 12.56 -2.44
N GLY A 84 10.39 11.77 -1.94
CA GLY A 84 11.80 12.14 -1.86
C GLY A 84 12.16 13.13 -0.73
N ILE A 85 11.18 13.63 0.03
CA ILE A 85 11.41 14.47 1.20
C ILE A 85 11.53 13.58 2.43
N GLU A 86 12.61 13.78 3.18
CA GLU A 86 12.93 13.03 4.39
C GLU A 86 12.75 13.90 5.64
N GLU A 87 12.11 13.33 6.65
CA GLU A 87 11.96 13.88 7.99
C GLU A 87 12.48 12.87 9.02
N ARG A 88 13.22 13.35 10.03
CA ARG A 88 13.69 12.54 11.16
C ARG A 88 13.35 13.23 12.48
N PHE A 89 12.88 12.46 13.44
CA PHE A 89 12.59 12.94 14.79
C PHE A 89 12.59 11.79 15.80
N CYS A 90 12.72 12.12 17.09
CA CYS A 90 12.57 11.14 18.16
C CYS A 90 11.12 11.11 18.67
N THR A 91 10.48 9.95 18.69
CA THR A 91 9.15 9.78 19.29
C THR A 91 9.25 9.51 20.79
N THR A 92 8.33 10.10 21.56
CA THR A 92 8.12 9.81 22.99
C THR A 92 6.93 8.88 23.24
N SER A 93 6.02 8.74 22.27
CA SER A 93 4.85 7.86 22.32
C SER A 93 5.12 6.46 21.75
N GLY A 94 6.21 6.31 21.00
CA GLY A 94 6.59 5.04 20.38
C GLY A 94 6.12 4.91 18.93
N PRO A 95 6.69 3.96 18.17
CA PRO A 95 6.56 3.91 16.71
C PRO A 95 5.15 3.62 16.22
N LEU A 96 4.40 2.76 16.91
CA LEU A 96 3.03 2.41 16.49
C LEU A 96 2.07 3.60 16.66
N ASP A 97 2.33 4.48 17.62
CA ASP A 97 1.54 5.70 17.79
C ASP A 97 1.83 6.69 16.67
N GLU A 98 3.07 6.79 16.20
CA GLU A 98 3.40 7.59 15.01
C GLU A 98 2.75 7.03 13.74
N VAL A 99 2.75 5.71 13.56
CA VAL A 99 1.99 5.06 12.46
C VAL A 99 0.52 5.43 12.56
N ARG A 100 -0.09 5.38 13.74
CA ARG A 100 -1.50 5.75 13.94
C ARG A 100 -1.76 7.21 13.58
N LYS A 101 -0.94 8.15 14.07
CA LYS A 101 -1.04 9.59 13.73
C LYS A 101 -0.91 9.81 12.22
N LEU A 102 0.02 9.11 11.59
CA LEU A 102 0.25 9.19 10.15
C LEU A 102 -0.96 8.70 9.35
N MET A 103 -1.52 7.56 9.77
CA MET A 103 -2.66 6.90 9.13
C MET A 103 -3.97 7.66 9.32
N ALA A 104 -4.15 8.38 10.44
CA ALA A 104 -5.35 9.18 10.73
C ALA A 104 -5.63 10.27 9.68
N ARG A 105 -4.63 10.67 8.89
CA ARG A 105 -4.77 11.65 7.81
C ARG A 105 -5.42 11.07 6.56
N TYR A 106 -5.50 9.75 6.43
CA TYR A 106 -6.10 9.07 5.30
C TYR A 106 -7.54 8.68 5.61
N ARG A 107 -8.45 9.14 4.76
CA ARG A 107 -9.89 8.83 4.78
C ARG A 107 -10.22 8.08 3.50
N PHE A 108 -10.44 6.78 3.66
CA PHE A 108 -10.84 5.88 2.59
C PHE A 108 -12.28 6.13 2.18
N VAL A 109 -12.52 6.07 0.87
CA VAL A 109 -13.84 6.18 0.23
C VAL A 109 -13.98 5.18 -0.90
#